data_AF-A0A1Z4NDB8-F1
#
_entry.id   AF-A0A1Z4NDB8-F1
#
_cell.length_a   1.000
_cell.length_b   1.000
_cell.length_c   1.000
_cell.angle_alpha   90.00
_cell.angle_beta   90.00
_cell.angle_gamma   90.00
#
_symmetry.space_group_name_H-M   'P 1'
#
loop_
_entity.id
_entity.type
_entity.pdbx_description
1 polymer ?
#
loop_
_entity_poly.entity_id
_entity_poly.type
_entity_poly.pdbx_seq_one_letter_code
_entity_poly.pdbx_strand_id
1 'polypeptide(L)'
;MSNNPDNFNSAGLTTEIRPQSASPLDNSLIRQSSSSGPILYNGNFYELVTVGSDISWEDARTQAAGRTHEGRQGYLATITSQGEQQFIQGLVNNAGINVWLGGSDTAVEGDWRWVTGPEGLANNGAGTPFWSGGVNGQPVSGSYVNWSSGEPNDANNNNPAESEDYLMMIGSPTLVNQNRVLGSWNDFPNTNGVDSFRPQGFIVEYGGLAGDNIPGNGGSGNNGSGNNGSGNGNLPSPSLKNDLYWRNYNNGENAYWEIVSSTTEGQLSVDIGASNFLNQLPGKEWAMDLVADFNKDGQSDIFFHNYSTGETQVWLLQKNPTTGEVSRIGSAIDIIRIPEAGWRIVGAADFNKDGVTDIVWRNQNTSKNGVWIMGSNGNNSSITAGFFIDSDAPSEWFIESVADIDNNGKYDFVWRNDNGDLAIWEMTYNSQINPPTATSNGIVQAVAANAPNNPFSRSAAYFLRIRESVDSVLGAVADFTGDGILDFAWHNDKTGVAKIWTLATATNGEISRSRETVLSPNTGANSGWEIAGVGKLNQDTTPDLVWRNYLTGENAAWTINHSAQNGVTFGTGVFFSGVGRVIDINWELEAVEAPKTPTAA
;
A
#
# COMPACT_ATOMS: atom_id res chain seq x y z
N MET A 1 -3.26 13.13 -36.59
CA MET A 1 -4.44 13.61 -35.84
C MET A 1 -5.34 12.42 -35.55
N SER A 2 -4.99 11.68 -34.50
CA SER A 2 -5.91 10.87 -33.71
C SER A 2 -5.41 11.10 -32.29
N ASN A 3 -5.91 12.17 -31.68
CA ASN A 3 -5.61 12.50 -30.30
C ASN A 3 -6.17 11.34 -29.48
N ASN A 4 -5.33 10.64 -28.72
CA ASN A 4 -5.81 9.78 -27.65
C ASN A 4 -6.16 10.72 -26.49
N PRO A 5 -7.44 11.00 -26.21
CA PRO A 5 -7.83 11.87 -25.10
C PRO A 5 -7.64 11.20 -23.73
N ASP A 6 -7.23 9.93 -23.71
CA ASP A 6 -7.08 9.11 -22.52
C ASP A 6 -5.60 8.89 -22.17
N ASN A 7 -4.78 9.92 -22.30
CA ASN A 7 -3.45 9.97 -21.67
C ASN A 7 -3.62 10.12 -20.14
N PHE A 8 -4.41 9.22 -19.53
CA PHE A 8 -4.29 8.84 -18.14
C PHE A 8 -3.01 8.03 -18.02
N ASN A 9 -1.89 8.70 -18.26
CA ASN A 9 -0.70 8.29 -17.57
C ASN A 9 -1.05 8.45 -16.09
N SER A 10 -1.49 7.36 -15.46
CA SER A 10 -0.75 6.93 -14.27
C SER A 10 0.68 6.74 -14.75
N ALA A 11 1.38 7.85 -15.03
CA ALA A 11 2.83 7.90 -15.04
C ALA A 11 3.11 7.29 -13.69
N GLY A 12 3.56 6.03 -13.71
CA GLY A 12 3.61 5.20 -12.52
C GLY A 12 4.10 6.12 -11.43
N LEU A 13 3.22 6.42 -10.48
CA LEU A 13 3.70 6.93 -9.23
C LEU A 13 4.44 5.71 -8.72
N THR A 14 5.71 5.58 -9.13
CA THR A 14 6.70 5.27 -8.15
C THR A 14 6.39 6.31 -7.09
N THR A 15 5.78 5.90 -5.99
CA THR A 15 6.24 6.44 -4.73
C THR A 15 7.74 6.34 -4.83
N GLU A 16 8.42 7.38 -5.32
CA GLU A 16 9.85 7.46 -5.17
C GLU A 16 9.94 7.39 -3.66
N ILE A 17 10.47 6.26 -3.17
CA ILE A 17 10.99 6.15 -1.84
C ILE A 17 11.87 7.37 -1.75
N ARG A 18 11.34 8.43 -1.10
CA ARG A 18 12.15 9.56 -0.66
C ARG A 18 13.42 8.91 -0.17
N PRO A 19 14.63 9.40 -0.48
CA PRO A 19 15.74 9.06 0.38
C PRO A 19 15.50 9.73 1.74
N GLN A 20 14.54 9.22 2.51
CA GLN A 20 14.92 8.86 3.86
C GLN A 20 16.08 7.89 3.70
N SER A 21 17.10 8.09 4.50
CA SER A 21 18.33 7.30 4.56
C SER A 21 18.08 5.84 4.99
N ALA A 22 17.12 5.17 4.37
CA ALA A 22 16.67 3.86 4.70
C ALA A 22 16.10 3.15 3.48
N SER A 23 16.62 1.94 3.28
CA SER A 23 15.92 0.84 2.65
C SER A 23 14.44 0.77 3.11
N PRO A 24 13.54 0.10 2.35
CA PRO A 24 12.21 -0.31 2.84
C PRO A 24 12.22 -1.05 4.20
N LEU A 25 13.39 -1.31 4.78
CA LEU A 25 13.64 -1.70 6.16
C LEU A 25 13.46 -0.61 7.24
N ASP A 26 13.09 0.64 6.93
CA ASP A 26 12.83 1.67 7.95
C ASP A 26 11.47 2.37 7.85
N ASN A 27 10.40 1.61 7.60
CA ASN A 27 9.06 2.01 8.05
C ASN A 27 8.90 1.86 9.59
N SER A 28 10.01 1.74 10.33
CA SER A 28 10.05 1.64 11.80
C SER A 28 10.27 2.97 12.50
N LEU A 29 10.59 4.04 11.75
CA LEU A 29 10.82 5.37 12.33
C LEU A 29 9.92 6.42 11.64
N ILE A 30 9.05 7.02 12.45
CA ILE A 30 8.15 8.17 12.18
C ILE A 30 6.74 7.82 11.64
N ARG A 31 5.88 7.21 12.47
CA ARG A 31 4.44 7.57 12.59
C ARG A 31 3.96 7.41 14.04
N GLN A 32 4.61 8.12 14.97
CA GLN A 32 4.00 8.37 16.28
C GLN A 32 2.99 9.52 16.13
N SER A 33 1.69 9.19 16.17
CA SER A 33 0.72 10.17 16.67
C SER A 33 -0.27 9.48 17.60
N SER A 34 -0.26 9.98 18.82
CA SER A 34 -1.04 9.56 19.97
C SER A 34 -2.49 10.08 19.88
N SER A 35 -3.43 9.22 19.48
CA SER A 35 -4.83 9.27 19.95
C SER A 35 -5.56 7.98 19.55
N SER A 36 -5.55 7.02 20.47
CA SER A 36 -6.01 5.63 20.34
C SER A 36 -7.52 5.48 20.55
N GLY A 37 -8.24 5.11 19.50
CA GLY A 37 -9.59 4.55 19.59
C GLY A 37 -9.61 3.10 19.12
N PRO A 38 -10.70 2.34 19.35
CA PRO A 38 -10.83 0.96 18.86
C PRO A 38 -10.79 0.88 17.33
N ILE A 39 -10.10 -0.14 16.79
CA ILE A 39 -9.84 -0.39 15.37
C ILE A 39 -10.56 -1.68 14.95
N LEU A 40 -11.43 -1.60 13.94
CA LEU A 40 -12.18 -2.76 13.45
C LEU A 40 -11.27 -3.75 12.68
N TYR A 41 -11.31 -5.03 13.01
CA TYR A 41 -10.65 -6.16 12.33
C TYR A 41 -11.60 -7.37 12.34
N ASN A 42 -11.82 -8.00 11.17
CA ASN A 42 -12.67 -9.20 11.04
C ASN A 42 -14.07 -9.13 11.71
N GLY A 43 -14.69 -7.94 11.75
CA GLY A 43 -16.03 -7.73 12.34
C GLY A 43 -16.05 -7.39 13.84
N ASN A 44 -14.89 -7.38 14.52
CA ASN A 44 -14.71 -7.00 15.92
C ASN A 44 -13.81 -5.74 16.02
N PHE A 45 -14.03 -4.87 17.00
CA PHE A 45 -13.10 -3.74 17.23
C PHE A 45 -12.02 -4.13 18.24
N TYR A 46 -10.81 -3.61 18.08
CA TYR A 46 -9.69 -3.88 18.98
C TYR A 46 -9.04 -2.58 19.43
N GLU A 47 -8.74 -2.47 20.72
CA GLU A 47 -8.10 -1.30 21.30
C GLU A 47 -6.88 -1.71 22.10
N LEU A 48 -5.74 -1.13 21.79
CA LEU A 48 -4.59 -1.17 22.70
C LEU A 48 -4.79 -0.17 23.82
N VAL A 49 -4.85 -0.66 25.05
CA VAL A 49 -4.90 0.17 26.25
C VAL A 49 -3.54 0.16 26.93
N THR A 50 -2.95 1.35 27.08
CA THR A 50 -1.69 1.54 27.80
C THR A 50 -1.96 2.10 29.20
N VAL A 51 -1.28 1.58 30.22
CA VAL A 51 -1.53 1.96 31.63
C VAL A 51 -0.37 2.71 32.28
N GLY A 52 0.78 2.82 31.61
CA GLY A 52 1.95 3.60 32.07
C GLY A 52 2.70 3.02 33.28
N SER A 53 2.07 2.14 34.05
CA SER A 53 2.65 1.26 35.08
C SER A 53 2.39 -0.21 34.75
N ASP A 54 2.83 -1.13 35.60
CA ASP A 54 2.39 -2.52 35.59
C ASP A 54 0.89 -2.64 35.88
N ILE A 55 0.27 -3.65 35.30
CA ILE A 55 -1.14 -4.01 35.49
C ILE A 55 -1.25 -5.53 35.64
N SER A 56 -2.07 -6.00 36.58
CA SER A 56 -2.34 -7.43 36.72
C SER A 56 -3.23 -7.94 35.59
N TRP A 57 -3.18 -9.24 35.29
CA TRP A 57 -4.08 -9.81 34.29
C TRP A 57 -5.55 -9.64 34.71
N GLU A 58 -5.86 -9.82 35.99
CA GLU A 58 -7.22 -9.66 36.52
C GLU A 58 -7.74 -8.21 36.46
N ASP A 59 -6.87 -7.23 36.73
CA ASP A 59 -7.22 -5.81 36.57
C ASP A 59 -7.41 -5.47 35.09
N ALA A 60 -6.55 -5.98 34.20
CA ALA A 60 -6.68 -5.81 32.76
C ALA A 60 -8.00 -6.41 32.24
N ARG A 61 -8.36 -7.61 32.71
CA ARG A 61 -9.63 -8.26 32.39
C ARG A 61 -10.83 -7.44 32.87
N THR A 62 -10.77 -6.95 34.10
CA THR A 62 -11.84 -6.11 34.68
C THR A 62 -11.98 -4.81 33.91
N GLN A 63 -10.87 -4.16 33.56
CA GLN A 63 -10.89 -2.92 32.77
C GLN A 63 -11.38 -3.14 31.34
N ALA A 64 -11.00 -4.23 30.69
CA ALA A 64 -11.52 -4.60 29.38
C ALA A 64 -13.04 -4.84 29.43
N ALA A 65 -13.52 -5.61 30.42
CA ALA A 65 -14.94 -5.89 30.63
C ALA A 65 -15.80 -4.66 30.95
N GLY A 66 -15.18 -3.61 31.51
CA GLY A 66 -15.82 -2.33 31.81
C GLY A 66 -15.90 -1.35 30.64
N ARG A 67 -15.29 -1.68 29.49
CA ARG A 67 -15.30 -0.83 28.30
C ARG A 67 -16.44 -1.20 27.36
N THR A 68 -16.88 -0.21 26.58
CA THR A 68 -17.89 -0.40 25.53
C THR A 68 -17.52 0.40 24.29
N HIS A 69 -17.72 -0.17 23.11
CA HIS A 69 -17.56 0.53 21.84
C HIS A 69 -18.72 0.18 20.90
N GLU A 70 -19.39 1.19 20.35
CA GLU A 70 -20.58 1.02 19.50
C GLU A 70 -21.68 0.12 20.09
N GLY A 71 -21.85 0.16 21.42
CA GLY A 71 -22.83 -0.67 22.14
C GLY A 71 -22.40 -2.13 22.35
N ARG A 72 -21.17 -2.49 21.94
CA ARG A 72 -20.56 -3.80 22.18
C ARG A 72 -19.73 -3.77 23.46
N GLN A 73 -19.82 -4.83 24.26
CA GLN A 73 -19.03 -4.96 25.48
C GLN A 73 -17.59 -5.39 25.15
N GLY A 74 -16.61 -4.74 25.80
CA GLY A 74 -15.20 -5.10 25.67
C GLY A 74 -14.83 -6.34 26.48
N TYR A 75 -13.78 -7.04 26.08
CA TYR A 75 -13.14 -8.13 26.82
C TYR A 75 -11.66 -8.23 26.41
N LEU A 76 -10.82 -8.93 27.18
CA LEU A 76 -9.44 -9.16 26.73
C LEU A 76 -9.45 -9.97 25.44
N ALA A 77 -8.75 -9.49 24.43
CA ALA A 77 -8.77 -10.10 23.11
C ALA A 77 -8.33 -11.56 23.13
N THR A 78 -8.97 -12.37 22.29
CA THR A 78 -8.54 -13.73 22.02
C THR A 78 -7.81 -13.77 20.68
N ILE A 79 -7.06 -14.84 20.41
CA ILE A 79 -6.37 -15.03 19.12
C ILE A 79 -6.67 -16.43 18.60
N THR A 80 -7.57 -16.49 17.63
CA THR A 80 -8.10 -17.73 17.06
C THR A 80 -7.50 -18.05 15.70
N SER A 81 -6.76 -17.12 15.11
CA SER A 81 -6.17 -17.26 13.77
C SER A 81 -4.83 -16.53 13.63
N GLN A 82 -4.07 -16.92 12.59
CA GLN A 82 -2.81 -16.26 12.24
C GLN A 82 -3.00 -14.80 11.83
N GLY A 83 -4.11 -14.48 11.14
CA GLY A 83 -4.39 -13.10 10.74
C GLY A 83 -4.64 -12.20 11.95
N GLU A 84 -5.39 -12.70 12.94
CA GLU A 84 -5.68 -11.97 14.18
C GLU A 84 -4.40 -11.75 14.99
N GLN A 85 -3.52 -12.75 15.04
CA GLN A 85 -2.19 -12.60 15.65
C GLN A 85 -1.39 -11.47 15.00
N GLN A 86 -1.31 -11.44 13.68
CA GLN A 86 -0.52 -10.43 12.96
C GLN A 86 -1.09 -9.03 13.18
N PHE A 87 -2.42 -8.89 13.17
CA PHE A 87 -3.09 -7.63 13.43
C PHE A 87 -2.80 -7.10 14.85
N ILE A 88 -3.00 -7.93 15.88
CA ILE A 88 -2.74 -7.53 17.27
C ILE A 88 -1.25 -7.25 17.48
N GLN A 89 -0.36 -8.06 16.91
CA GLN A 89 1.07 -7.84 16.95
C GLN A 89 1.46 -6.48 16.36
N GLY A 90 0.81 -6.01 15.30
CA GLY A 90 1.03 -4.67 14.76
C GLY A 90 0.74 -3.57 15.78
N LEU A 91 -0.38 -3.67 16.49
CA LEU A 91 -0.74 -2.71 17.56
C LEU A 91 0.31 -2.71 18.67
N VAL A 92 0.71 -3.91 19.10
CA VAL A 92 1.62 -4.14 20.22
C VAL A 92 3.05 -3.70 19.92
N ASN A 93 3.57 -4.05 18.74
CA ASN A 93 4.91 -3.67 18.30
C ASN A 93 5.05 -2.14 18.15
N ASN A 94 4.03 -1.47 17.62
CA ASN A 94 4.02 -0.02 17.48
C ASN A 94 4.11 0.71 18.82
N ALA A 95 3.54 0.13 19.88
CA ALA A 95 3.65 0.66 21.23
C ALA A 95 4.94 0.25 21.94
N GLY A 96 5.58 -0.84 21.53
CA GLY A 96 6.82 -1.33 22.11
C GLY A 96 6.68 -1.82 23.56
N ILE A 97 5.49 -2.31 23.92
CA ILE A 97 5.16 -2.75 25.28
C ILE A 97 4.62 -4.18 25.29
N ASN A 98 4.79 -4.90 26.40
CA ASN A 98 4.13 -6.19 26.59
C ASN A 98 2.67 -5.99 26.99
N VAL A 99 1.79 -6.89 26.54
CA VAL A 99 0.35 -6.76 26.75
C VAL A 99 -0.30 -8.07 27.19
N TRP A 100 -1.39 -7.95 27.95
CA TRP A 100 -2.26 -9.08 28.30
C TRP A 100 -3.25 -9.44 27.19
N LEU A 101 -3.52 -10.75 27.08
CA LEU A 101 -4.54 -11.37 26.23
C LEU A 101 -5.47 -12.25 27.07
N GLY A 102 -6.57 -12.73 26.49
CA GLY A 102 -7.63 -13.48 27.17
C GLY A 102 -7.34 -14.93 27.57
N GLY A 103 -6.10 -15.40 27.46
CA GLY A 103 -5.73 -16.80 27.69
C GLY A 103 -5.31 -17.08 29.14
N SER A 104 -5.72 -18.23 29.69
CA SER A 104 -5.31 -18.71 31.02
C SER A 104 -5.52 -20.22 31.17
N ASP A 105 -4.75 -20.86 32.04
CA ASP A 105 -4.90 -22.25 32.48
C ASP A 105 -5.12 -22.41 34.00
N THR A 106 -5.40 -21.32 34.72
CA THR A 106 -5.70 -21.29 36.18
C THR A 106 -6.70 -22.34 36.67
N ALA A 107 -7.59 -22.82 35.80
CA ALA A 107 -8.56 -23.85 36.13
C ALA A 107 -7.95 -25.26 36.24
N VAL A 108 -7.03 -25.61 35.34
CA VAL A 108 -6.34 -26.90 35.26
C VAL A 108 -4.97 -26.67 34.63
N GLU A 109 -3.92 -26.90 35.42
CA GLU A 109 -2.53 -26.74 35.00
C GLU A 109 -2.22 -27.43 33.66
N GLY A 110 -1.67 -26.67 32.71
CA GLY A 110 -1.39 -27.13 31.35
C GLY A 110 -2.60 -27.30 30.43
N ASP A 111 -3.81 -26.92 30.84
CA ASP A 111 -5.01 -26.84 29.97
C ASP A 111 -5.32 -25.37 29.65
N TRP A 112 -4.64 -24.84 28.64
CA TRP A 112 -4.71 -23.44 28.24
C TRP A 112 -5.99 -23.15 27.46
N ARG A 113 -6.76 -22.18 27.97
CA ARG A 113 -8.07 -21.81 27.44
C ARG A 113 -8.18 -20.32 27.20
N TRP A 114 -8.93 -19.95 26.16
CA TRP A 114 -9.49 -18.62 26.03
C TRP A 114 -10.64 -18.49 27.02
N VAL A 115 -10.47 -17.63 28.04
CA VAL A 115 -11.40 -17.50 29.17
C VAL A 115 -12.17 -16.17 29.18
N THR A 116 -11.98 -15.35 28.15
CA THR A 116 -12.68 -14.08 27.92
C THR A 116 -13.44 -14.11 26.59
N GLY A 117 -14.35 -13.15 26.40
CA GLY A 117 -15.10 -13.03 25.14
C GLY A 117 -16.05 -14.19 24.83
N PRO A 118 -16.45 -14.34 23.56
CA PRO A 118 -17.26 -15.44 23.08
C PRO A 118 -16.65 -16.81 23.38
N GLU A 119 -15.33 -16.93 23.25
CA GLU A 119 -14.56 -18.14 23.53
C GLU A 119 -14.62 -18.52 25.01
N GLY A 120 -14.58 -17.52 25.91
CA GLY A 120 -14.74 -17.73 27.35
C GLY A 120 -16.11 -18.28 27.75
N LEU A 121 -17.16 -17.97 26.97
CA LEU A 121 -18.52 -18.48 27.20
C LEU A 121 -18.71 -19.92 26.69
N ALA A 122 -17.81 -20.42 25.83
CA ALA A 122 -17.86 -21.78 25.34
C ALA A 122 -17.70 -22.81 26.48
N ASN A 123 -18.05 -24.07 26.20
CA ASN A 123 -17.93 -25.17 27.16
C ASN A 123 -18.61 -24.90 28.51
N ASN A 124 -19.81 -24.31 28.48
CA ASN A 124 -20.57 -23.89 29.68
C ASN A 124 -19.81 -22.86 30.55
N GLY A 125 -19.09 -21.94 29.93
CA GLY A 125 -18.30 -20.91 30.62
C GLY A 125 -16.93 -21.40 31.12
N ALA A 126 -16.51 -22.60 30.72
CA ALA A 126 -15.16 -23.10 31.02
C ALA A 126 -14.11 -22.56 30.05
N GLY A 127 -14.50 -21.92 28.95
CA GLY A 127 -13.58 -21.39 27.93
C GLY A 127 -13.20 -22.41 26.85
N THR A 128 -12.75 -21.91 25.70
CA THR A 128 -12.29 -22.73 24.57
C THR A 128 -10.83 -23.16 24.76
N PRO A 129 -10.52 -24.47 24.77
CA PRO A 129 -9.14 -24.93 24.87
C PRO A 129 -8.37 -24.69 23.57
N PHE A 130 -7.15 -24.16 23.67
CA PHE A 130 -6.28 -23.92 22.52
C PHE A 130 -4.92 -24.62 22.62
N TRP A 131 -4.45 -24.98 23.82
CA TRP A 131 -3.18 -25.69 24.02
C TRP A 131 -3.25 -26.68 25.19
N SER A 132 -2.57 -27.82 25.06
CA SER A 132 -2.50 -28.84 26.11
C SER A 132 -1.06 -29.28 26.39
N GLY A 133 -0.64 -29.14 27.64
CA GLY A 133 0.69 -29.46 28.19
C GLY A 133 1.55 -28.22 28.44
N GLY A 134 2.74 -28.42 29.00
CA GLY A 134 3.77 -27.37 29.11
C GLY A 134 4.57 -27.21 27.81
N VAL A 135 5.89 -26.98 27.91
CA VAL A 135 6.81 -26.73 26.77
C VAL A 135 6.72 -27.72 25.61
N ASN A 136 6.41 -28.99 25.91
CA ASN A 136 6.28 -30.06 24.90
C ASN A 136 4.82 -30.40 24.56
N GLY A 137 3.90 -29.50 24.90
CA GLY A 137 2.47 -29.62 24.64
C GLY A 137 2.13 -29.56 23.15
N GLN A 138 0.83 -29.57 22.85
CA GLN A 138 0.32 -29.52 21.49
C GLN A 138 -0.93 -28.64 21.37
N PRO A 139 -1.18 -28.02 20.20
CA PRO A 139 -2.41 -27.27 19.96
C PRO A 139 -3.63 -28.18 20.02
N VAL A 140 -4.69 -27.73 20.68
CA VAL A 140 -5.95 -28.47 20.76
C VAL A 140 -6.72 -28.27 19.46
N SER A 141 -7.08 -29.36 18.78
CA SER A 141 -7.92 -29.34 17.56
C SER A 141 -7.40 -28.44 16.43
N GLY A 142 -6.07 -28.27 16.30
CA GLY A 142 -5.47 -27.42 15.28
C GLY A 142 -5.64 -25.92 15.53
N SER A 143 -5.93 -25.53 16.77
CA SER A 143 -6.00 -24.12 17.18
C SER A 143 -4.70 -23.38 16.86
N TYR A 144 -4.84 -22.09 16.56
CA TYR A 144 -3.70 -21.22 16.35
C TYR A 144 -2.92 -21.03 17.66
N VAL A 145 -1.59 -21.12 17.60
CA VAL A 145 -0.69 -20.85 18.72
C VAL A 145 0.54 -20.09 18.28
N ASN A 146 1.07 -19.24 19.16
CA ASN A 146 2.28 -18.48 18.89
C ASN A 146 3.22 -18.40 20.11
N TRP A 147 3.33 -19.48 20.88
CA TRP A 147 4.25 -19.57 22.03
C TRP A 147 5.69 -19.24 21.66
N SER A 148 6.38 -18.51 22.54
CA SER A 148 7.84 -18.32 22.47
C SER A 148 8.57 -19.66 22.60
N SER A 149 9.82 -19.70 22.16
CA SER A 149 10.62 -20.92 22.29
C SER A 149 10.85 -21.25 23.76
N GLY A 150 10.30 -22.38 24.21
CA GLY A 150 10.36 -22.79 25.60
C GLY A 150 9.08 -22.55 26.39
N GLU A 151 8.03 -21.98 25.79
CA GLU A 151 6.75 -21.68 26.46
C GLU A 151 5.61 -22.61 26.00
N PRO A 152 4.54 -22.82 26.80
CA PRO A 152 4.40 -22.36 28.19
C PRO A 152 5.27 -23.22 29.13
N ASN A 153 6.02 -22.56 30.00
CA ASN A 153 7.02 -23.22 30.85
C ASN A 153 6.52 -23.49 32.29
N ASP A 154 5.40 -22.89 32.69
CA ASP A 154 4.78 -22.99 34.00
C ASP A 154 5.80 -22.73 35.13
N ALA A 155 6.49 -21.59 35.09
CA ALA A 155 7.49 -21.29 36.11
C ALA A 155 6.83 -21.12 37.49
N ASN A 156 7.56 -21.55 38.52
CA ASN A 156 7.23 -21.29 39.93
C ASN A 156 5.85 -21.81 40.43
N ASN A 157 5.27 -22.83 39.78
CA ASN A 157 3.99 -23.48 40.16
C ASN A 157 3.86 -23.98 41.61
N ASN A 158 4.96 -24.08 42.36
CA ASN A 158 4.93 -24.39 43.79
C ASN A 158 4.43 -23.22 44.66
N ASN A 159 4.31 -22.02 44.08
CA ASN A 159 3.80 -20.82 44.73
C ASN A 159 2.64 -20.24 43.90
N PRO A 160 1.38 -20.37 44.35
CA PRO A 160 0.21 -19.86 43.64
C PRO A 160 0.23 -18.35 43.36
N ALA A 161 1.06 -17.57 44.07
CA ALA A 161 1.22 -16.14 43.84
C ALA A 161 2.28 -15.81 42.76
N GLU A 162 3.02 -16.81 42.28
CA GLU A 162 4.08 -16.68 41.28
C GLU A 162 3.88 -17.68 40.12
N SER A 163 2.79 -18.44 40.13
CA SER A 163 2.40 -19.38 39.07
C SER A 163 2.09 -18.64 37.78
N GLU A 164 2.63 -19.14 36.67
CA GLU A 164 2.56 -18.50 35.35
C GLU A 164 1.27 -18.87 34.60
N ASP A 165 0.12 -18.44 35.11
CA ASP A 165 -1.17 -18.97 34.62
C ASP A 165 -1.89 -18.08 33.59
N TYR A 166 -1.21 -17.05 33.04
CA TYR A 166 -1.85 -16.00 32.22
C TYR A 166 -1.08 -15.66 30.94
N LEU A 167 -1.81 -15.50 29.84
CA LEU A 167 -1.23 -15.27 28.52
C LEU A 167 -0.84 -13.82 28.29
N MET A 168 0.44 -13.61 27.98
CA MET A 168 1.03 -12.33 27.59
C MET A 168 1.57 -12.39 26.14
N MET A 169 1.47 -11.28 25.41
CA MET A 169 2.22 -11.07 24.16
C MET A 169 3.46 -10.21 24.39
N ILE A 170 4.61 -10.65 23.86
CA ILE A 170 5.87 -9.91 23.88
C ILE A 170 5.84 -8.80 22.82
N GLY A 171 5.80 -7.54 23.26
CA GLY A 171 5.89 -6.37 22.37
C GLY A 171 7.09 -5.48 22.64
N SER A 172 7.77 -5.66 23.77
CA SER A 172 8.95 -4.87 24.11
C SER A 172 10.19 -5.36 23.35
N PRO A 173 10.82 -4.53 22.50
CA PRO A 173 12.00 -4.93 21.72
C PRO A 173 13.22 -5.21 22.61
N THR A 174 13.23 -4.73 23.86
CA THR A 174 14.33 -4.94 24.81
C THR A 174 14.45 -6.39 25.29
N LEU A 175 13.45 -7.23 25.00
CA LEU A 175 13.36 -8.62 25.45
C LEU A 175 13.68 -9.64 24.34
N VAL A 176 13.86 -9.15 23.12
CA VAL A 176 14.00 -9.98 21.92
C VAL A 176 15.37 -10.66 21.90
N ASN A 177 15.37 -11.97 21.69
CA ASN A 177 16.57 -12.77 21.48
C ASN A 177 16.22 -14.02 20.64
N GLN A 178 17.18 -14.92 20.45
CA GLN A 178 16.98 -16.14 19.64
C GLN A 178 15.81 -17.03 20.09
N ASN A 179 15.37 -16.94 21.35
CA ASN A 179 14.26 -17.72 21.90
C ASN A 179 12.98 -16.89 22.09
N ARG A 180 13.05 -15.56 21.96
CA ARG A 180 11.98 -14.61 22.26
C ARG A 180 11.83 -13.62 21.12
N VAL A 181 10.73 -13.72 20.37
CA VAL A 181 10.47 -12.88 19.20
C VAL A 181 9.27 -11.96 19.44
N LEU A 182 9.26 -10.77 18.85
CA LEU A 182 8.11 -9.87 18.94
C LEU A 182 6.84 -10.59 18.46
N GLY A 183 5.73 -10.37 19.16
CA GLY A 183 4.43 -11.00 18.92
C GLY A 183 4.26 -12.40 19.50
N SER A 184 5.34 -13.09 19.89
CA SER A 184 5.21 -14.41 20.51
C SER A 184 4.63 -14.34 21.92
N TRP A 185 4.05 -15.45 22.36
CA TRP A 185 3.35 -15.56 23.63
C TRP A 185 4.24 -16.09 24.74
N ASN A 186 3.96 -15.63 25.96
CA ASN A 186 4.59 -16.06 27.19
C ASN A 186 3.48 -16.33 28.21
N ASP A 187 3.62 -17.37 29.00
CA ASP A 187 2.82 -17.61 30.19
C ASP A 187 3.45 -16.84 31.35
N PHE A 188 2.68 -16.03 32.06
CA PHE A 188 3.22 -15.05 33.01
C PHE A 188 2.34 -14.95 34.26
N PRO A 189 2.90 -14.65 35.45
CA PRO A 189 2.12 -14.64 36.67
C PRO A 189 1.23 -13.39 36.77
N ASN A 190 0.10 -13.51 37.49
CA ASN A 190 -0.91 -12.45 37.60
C ASN A 190 -0.34 -11.10 38.08
N THR A 191 0.60 -11.14 39.03
CA THR A 191 1.47 -10.04 39.48
C THR A 191 2.64 -10.62 40.26
N ASN A 192 3.88 -10.13 40.06
CA ASN A 192 5.00 -10.07 41.04
C ASN A 192 6.40 -9.83 40.42
N GLY A 193 6.53 -9.71 39.10
CA GLY A 193 7.82 -9.44 38.47
C GLY A 193 8.20 -7.96 38.44
N VAL A 194 9.19 -7.53 39.22
CA VAL A 194 9.99 -6.32 38.88
C VAL A 194 10.91 -6.53 37.66
N ASP A 195 10.67 -7.62 36.92
CA ASP A 195 11.42 -7.99 35.75
C ASP A 195 11.02 -7.16 34.52
N SER A 196 11.75 -7.39 33.44
CA SER A 196 11.57 -6.71 32.17
C SER A 196 10.36 -7.21 31.39
N PHE A 197 9.67 -8.28 31.83
CA PHE A 197 8.53 -8.90 31.13
C PHE A 197 7.18 -8.33 31.52
N ARG A 198 7.07 -7.56 32.61
CA ARG A 198 5.80 -6.98 33.07
C ARG A 198 4.97 -6.32 31.94
N PRO A 199 3.69 -6.72 31.78
CA PRO A 199 2.76 -6.04 30.87
C PRO A 199 2.48 -4.60 31.31
N GLN A 200 2.45 -3.70 30.34
CA GLN A 200 2.19 -2.26 30.53
C GLN A 200 0.88 -1.83 29.85
N GLY A 201 0.10 -2.81 29.40
CA GLY A 201 -1.13 -2.63 28.67
C GLY A 201 -1.84 -3.95 28.41
N PHE A 202 -2.93 -3.85 27.67
CA PHE A 202 -3.75 -5.00 27.28
C PHE A 202 -4.52 -4.68 26.01
N ILE A 203 -4.94 -5.72 25.30
CA ILE A 203 -5.76 -5.59 24.09
C ILE A 203 -7.20 -5.86 24.47
N VAL A 204 -8.07 -4.89 24.19
CA VAL A 204 -9.52 -5.05 24.32
C VAL A 204 -10.08 -5.40 22.98
N GLU A 205 -10.95 -6.40 22.92
CA GLU A 205 -11.75 -6.75 21.75
C GLU A 205 -13.23 -6.45 22.04
N TYR A 206 -13.96 -5.97 21.05
CA TYR A 206 -15.37 -5.63 21.09
C TYR A 206 -16.12 -6.33 19.94
N GLY A 207 -16.86 -7.39 20.24
CA GLY A 207 -17.64 -8.12 19.25
C GLY A 207 -17.98 -9.56 19.66
N GLY A 208 -18.81 -10.24 18.87
CA GLY A 208 -19.15 -11.66 19.07
C GLY A 208 -19.98 -12.02 20.31
N LEU A 209 -20.29 -11.10 21.22
CA LEU A 209 -21.08 -11.39 22.43
C LEU A 209 -22.59 -11.33 22.15
N ALA A 210 -23.36 -12.12 22.90
CA ALA A 210 -24.81 -12.16 22.78
C ALA A 210 -25.43 -10.81 23.18
N GLY A 211 -26.01 -10.08 22.22
CA GLY A 211 -26.61 -8.75 22.42
C GLY A 211 -25.88 -7.62 21.70
N ASP A 212 -24.75 -7.90 21.05
CA ASP A 212 -24.08 -6.95 20.16
C ASP A 212 -25.00 -6.62 18.96
N ASN A 213 -25.60 -5.42 18.95
CA ASN A 213 -26.40 -4.95 17.83
C ASN A 213 -25.48 -4.62 16.66
N ILE A 214 -25.62 -5.34 15.55
CA ILE A 214 -25.00 -4.98 14.27
C ILE A 214 -25.88 -3.89 13.63
N PRO A 215 -25.39 -2.66 13.40
CA PRO A 215 -26.07 -1.73 12.50
C PRO A 215 -25.96 -2.29 11.08
N GLY A 216 -27.04 -2.91 10.60
CA GLY A 216 -27.25 -3.21 9.17
C GLY A 216 -26.72 -4.55 8.65
N ASN A 217 -27.28 -5.67 9.13
CA ASN A 217 -27.39 -6.87 8.28
C ASN A 217 -28.72 -7.57 8.54
N GLY A 218 -29.78 -7.10 7.88
CA GLY A 218 -31.04 -7.84 7.76
C GLY A 218 -30.80 -9.02 6.82
N GLY A 219 -30.73 -10.22 7.39
CA GLY A 219 -30.15 -11.39 6.73
C GLY A 219 -30.96 -12.04 5.59
N SER A 220 -30.30 -13.00 4.96
CA SER A 220 -30.89 -14.30 4.59
C SER A 220 -29.81 -15.36 4.32
N GLY A 221 -29.69 -16.32 5.24
CA GLY A 221 -29.68 -17.76 4.94
C GLY A 221 -28.57 -18.40 4.09
N ASN A 222 -27.54 -18.91 4.77
CA ASN A 222 -27.01 -20.29 4.73
C ASN A 222 -26.98 -21.09 3.38
N ASN A 223 -25.78 -21.39 2.85
CA ASN A 223 -25.21 -22.76 2.76
C ASN A 223 -23.82 -22.76 2.11
N GLY A 224 -22.90 -23.57 2.65
CA GLY A 224 -21.55 -23.73 2.12
C GLY A 224 -21.49 -24.37 0.73
N SER A 225 -20.61 -23.84 -0.12
CA SER A 225 -19.84 -24.52 -1.15
C SER A 225 -18.97 -23.47 -1.82
N GLY A 226 -17.72 -23.82 -2.19
CA GLY A 226 -16.83 -22.89 -2.90
C GLY A 226 -17.53 -22.27 -4.10
N ASN A 227 -17.40 -20.96 -4.26
CA ASN A 227 -17.92 -20.30 -5.45
C ASN A 227 -16.99 -19.17 -5.86
N ASN A 228 -16.47 -19.32 -7.08
CA ASN A 228 -15.94 -18.25 -7.91
C ASN A 228 -16.81 -17.00 -7.74
N GLY A 229 -16.18 -15.85 -7.53
CA GLY A 229 -16.81 -14.54 -7.63
C GLY A 229 -17.20 -14.22 -9.07
N SER A 230 -18.12 -14.99 -9.66
CA SER A 230 -18.89 -14.55 -10.82
C SER A 230 -20.18 -13.92 -10.33
N GLY A 231 -20.06 -12.71 -9.80
CA GLY A 231 -21.20 -11.83 -9.56
C GLY A 231 -21.59 -11.13 -10.85
N ASN A 232 -22.16 -11.86 -11.81
CA ASN A 232 -22.84 -11.24 -12.95
C ASN A 232 -24.23 -10.75 -12.50
N GLY A 233 -24.25 -9.84 -11.52
CA GLY A 233 -25.40 -9.01 -11.20
C GLY A 233 -25.53 -7.98 -12.31
N ASN A 234 -26.74 -7.78 -12.84
CA ASN A 234 -27.03 -6.81 -13.87
C ASN A 234 -26.74 -5.39 -13.32
N LEU A 235 -25.49 -4.93 -13.47
CA LEU A 235 -25.03 -3.64 -12.96
C LEU A 235 -25.69 -2.51 -13.75
N PRO A 236 -26.12 -1.42 -13.09
CA PRO A 236 -26.68 -0.27 -13.78
C PRO A 236 -25.62 0.32 -14.72
N SER A 237 -26.00 0.44 -15.99
CA SER A 237 -25.15 1.00 -17.03
C SER A 237 -25.18 2.53 -17.02
N PRO A 238 -24.04 3.20 -17.26
CA PRO A 238 -22.72 2.62 -17.48
C PRO A 238 -21.91 2.53 -16.18
N SER A 239 -21.32 1.35 -15.95
CA SER A 239 -20.32 1.11 -14.90
C SER A 239 -18.90 1.28 -15.47
N LEU A 240 -18.00 1.91 -14.73
CA LEU A 240 -16.61 2.14 -15.12
C LEU A 240 -15.67 1.24 -14.32
N LYS A 241 -14.69 0.66 -14.99
CA LYS A 241 -13.77 -0.34 -14.42
C LYS A 241 -12.37 0.24 -14.32
N ASN A 242 -11.76 0.17 -13.14
CA ASN A 242 -10.38 0.59 -12.94
C ASN A 242 -9.59 -0.57 -12.34
N ASP A 243 -8.33 -0.70 -12.75
CA ASP A 243 -7.45 -1.79 -12.36
C ASP A 243 -6.55 -1.33 -11.21
N LEU A 244 -6.46 -2.13 -10.15
CA LEU A 244 -5.69 -1.86 -8.94
C LEU A 244 -4.67 -2.97 -8.73
N TYR A 245 -3.43 -2.59 -8.46
CA TYR A 245 -2.31 -3.50 -8.28
C TYR A 245 -1.75 -3.39 -6.87
N TRP A 246 -1.59 -4.55 -6.24
CA TRP A 246 -1.30 -4.65 -4.82
C TRP A 246 -0.02 -5.45 -4.60
N ARG A 247 0.79 -5.00 -3.64
CA ARG A 247 2.01 -5.68 -3.21
C ARG A 247 2.04 -5.83 -1.70
N ASN A 248 2.30 -7.04 -1.20
CA ASN A 248 2.54 -7.25 0.22
C ASN A 248 4.03 -7.32 0.56
N TYR A 249 4.57 -6.24 1.12
CA TYR A 249 6.01 -6.16 1.41
C TYR A 249 6.48 -7.06 2.54
N ASN A 250 5.58 -7.61 3.36
CA ASN A 250 5.95 -8.54 4.41
C ASN A 250 6.13 -9.97 3.89
N ASN A 251 5.23 -10.45 3.02
CA ASN A 251 5.18 -11.86 2.64
C ASN A 251 5.55 -12.16 1.17
N GLY A 252 5.68 -11.16 0.30
CA GLY A 252 6.04 -11.41 -1.11
C GLY A 252 4.86 -11.61 -2.07
N GLU A 253 3.62 -11.50 -1.59
CA GLU A 253 2.42 -11.68 -2.41
C GLU A 253 2.10 -10.44 -3.26
N ASN A 254 1.39 -10.70 -4.37
CA ASN A 254 0.89 -9.70 -5.30
C ASN A 254 -0.57 -10.00 -5.61
N ALA A 255 -1.40 -8.97 -5.74
CA ALA A 255 -2.79 -9.13 -6.08
C ALA A 255 -3.24 -8.09 -7.11
N TYR A 256 -4.26 -8.46 -7.84
CA TYR A 256 -4.95 -7.61 -8.80
C TYR A 256 -6.42 -7.50 -8.40
N TRP A 257 -6.93 -6.28 -8.35
CA TRP A 257 -8.34 -5.98 -8.15
C TRP A 257 -8.85 -5.13 -9.33
N GLU A 258 -10.05 -5.39 -9.80
CA GLU A 258 -10.83 -4.48 -10.63
C GLU A 258 -11.85 -3.80 -9.71
N ILE A 259 -11.86 -2.47 -9.64
CA ILE A 259 -12.96 -1.75 -9.03
C ILE A 259 -13.98 -1.36 -10.09
N VAL A 260 -15.25 -1.50 -9.74
CA VAL A 260 -16.37 -1.13 -10.60
C VAL A 260 -17.11 0.01 -9.94
N SER A 261 -17.14 1.15 -10.62
CA SER A 261 -17.83 2.34 -10.16
C SER A 261 -19.10 2.59 -10.96
N SER A 262 -20.13 3.13 -10.31
CA SER A 262 -21.35 3.56 -10.99
C SER A 262 -21.87 4.83 -10.33
N THR A 263 -22.56 5.68 -11.10
CA THR A 263 -23.26 6.85 -10.56
C THR A 263 -24.75 6.70 -10.84
N THR A 264 -25.55 6.47 -9.80
CA THR A 264 -27.01 6.38 -9.90
C THR A 264 -27.64 7.54 -9.16
N GLU A 265 -28.47 8.34 -9.83
CA GLU A 265 -29.13 9.52 -9.25
C GLU A 265 -28.16 10.52 -8.56
N GLY A 266 -26.91 10.59 -9.05
CA GLY A 266 -25.87 11.47 -8.50
C GLY A 266 -25.11 10.90 -7.29
N GLN A 267 -25.41 9.67 -6.87
CA GLN A 267 -24.63 8.95 -5.86
C GLN A 267 -23.61 8.03 -6.52
N LEU A 268 -22.35 8.17 -6.13
CA LEU A 268 -21.26 7.26 -6.50
C LEU A 268 -21.37 5.96 -5.70
N SER A 269 -21.15 4.82 -6.34
CA SER A 269 -20.87 3.55 -5.69
C SER A 269 -19.58 2.98 -6.25
N VAL A 270 -18.78 2.33 -5.42
CA VAL A 270 -17.57 1.61 -5.84
C VAL A 270 -17.55 0.24 -5.19
N ASP A 271 -17.62 -0.79 -6.03
CA ASP A 271 -17.62 -2.19 -5.63
C ASP A 271 -16.34 -2.88 -6.15
N ILE A 272 -15.94 -3.96 -5.50
CA ILE A 272 -14.89 -4.83 -6.03
C ILE A 272 -15.51 -5.76 -7.09
N GLY A 273 -14.99 -5.67 -8.31
CA GLY A 273 -15.30 -6.54 -9.44
C GLY A 273 -14.46 -7.81 -9.42
N ALA A 274 -13.68 -8.04 -10.48
CA ALA A 274 -12.73 -9.14 -10.52
C ALA A 274 -11.61 -8.94 -9.48
N SER A 275 -11.14 -10.02 -8.85
CA SER A 275 -9.98 -9.95 -7.95
C SER A 275 -9.29 -11.30 -7.87
N ASN A 276 -7.96 -11.31 -7.91
CA ASN A 276 -7.19 -12.53 -7.74
C ASN A 276 -5.74 -12.25 -7.30
N PHE A 277 -5.08 -13.26 -6.73
CA PHE A 277 -3.64 -13.24 -6.48
C PHE A 277 -2.87 -13.53 -7.78
N LEU A 278 -1.71 -12.86 -7.95
CA LEU A 278 -0.83 -13.01 -9.12
C LEU A 278 0.37 -13.95 -8.87
N ASN A 279 0.40 -14.63 -7.71
CA ASN A 279 1.48 -15.47 -7.16
C ASN A 279 2.63 -14.69 -6.48
N GLN A 280 3.47 -15.43 -5.73
CA GLN A 280 4.51 -14.90 -4.84
C GLN A 280 5.86 -14.67 -5.57
N LEU A 281 6.51 -13.52 -5.30
CA LEU A 281 7.95 -13.33 -5.45
C LEU A 281 8.64 -13.47 -4.09
N PRO A 282 9.88 -13.99 -4.03
CA PRO A 282 10.55 -14.20 -2.75
C PRO A 282 10.96 -12.88 -2.08
N GLY A 283 10.23 -12.50 -1.02
CA GLY A 283 10.68 -11.60 0.05
C GLY A 283 10.54 -10.10 -0.20
N LYS A 284 10.55 -9.34 0.90
CA LYS A 284 10.47 -7.86 1.01
C LYS A 284 11.46 -7.05 0.17
N GLU A 285 12.46 -7.71 -0.41
CA GLU A 285 13.54 -7.08 -1.17
C GLU A 285 13.12 -6.72 -2.61
N TRP A 286 12.03 -7.32 -3.11
CA TRP A 286 11.44 -7.01 -4.42
C TRP A 286 10.29 -6.00 -4.27
N ALA A 287 10.48 -4.83 -4.89
CA ALA A 287 9.48 -3.77 -5.02
C ALA A 287 8.75 -3.85 -6.36
N MET A 288 7.46 -3.50 -6.35
CA MET A 288 6.65 -3.28 -7.55
C MET A 288 6.87 -1.82 -7.97
N ASP A 289 7.89 -1.56 -8.78
CA ASP A 289 8.26 -0.16 -9.10
C ASP A 289 7.35 0.44 -10.19
N LEU A 290 6.87 -0.36 -11.16
CA LEU A 290 6.06 0.15 -12.26
C LEU A 290 4.95 -0.82 -12.65
N VAL A 291 3.82 -0.26 -13.06
CA VAL A 291 2.73 -0.94 -13.76
C VAL A 291 2.49 -0.21 -15.07
N ALA A 292 2.69 -0.90 -16.20
CA ALA A 292 2.54 -0.33 -17.54
C ALA A 292 2.52 -1.44 -18.61
N ASP A 293 2.09 -1.13 -19.83
CA ASP A 293 2.13 -2.09 -20.93
C ASP A 293 3.57 -2.26 -21.47
N PHE A 294 4.20 -3.40 -21.15
CA PHE A 294 5.58 -3.71 -21.53
C PHE A 294 5.65 -4.67 -22.73
N ASN A 295 4.52 -5.14 -23.25
CA ASN A 295 4.48 -6.05 -24.40
C ASN A 295 3.57 -5.62 -25.56
N LYS A 296 2.87 -4.50 -25.42
CA LYS A 296 1.91 -3.90 -26.37
C LYS A 296 0.66 -4.75 -26.59
N ASP A 297 0.21 -5.48 -25.58
CA ASP A 297 -1.04 -6.24 -25.67
C ASP A 297 -2.27 -5.48 -25.13
N GLY A 298 -2.05 -4.26 -24.64
CA GLY A 298 -3.09 -3.39 -24.08
C GLY A 298 -3.36 -3.66 -22.60
N GLN A 299 -2.92 -4.79 -22.04
CA GLN A 299 -2.92 -5.05 -20.60
C GLN A 299 -1.65 -4.44 -19.99
N SER A 300 -1.78 -3.84 -18.80
CA SER A 300 -0.58 -3.47 -18.06
C SER A 300 0.05 -4.68 -17.37
N ASP A 301 1.36 -4.69 -17.46
CA ASP A 301 2.31 -5.62 -16.90
C ASP A 301 2.97 -5.01 -15.65
N ILE A 302 3.73 -5.82 -14.91
CA ILE A 302 4.41 -5.35 -13.70
C ILE A 302 5.93 -5.40 -13.88
N PHE A 303 6.62 -4.32 -13.54
CA PHE A 303 8.07 -4.26 -13.40
C PHE A 303 8.48 -4.34 -11.93
N PHE A 304 9.28 -5.33 -11.59
CA PHE A 304 9.84 -5.51 -10.26
C PHE A 304 11.34 -5.18 -10.22
N HIS A 305 11.77 -4.62 -9.09
CA HIS A 305 13.18 -4.35 -8.80
C HIS A 305 13.58 -4.94 -7.44
N ASN A 306 14.70 -5.65 -7.40
CA ASN A 306 15.32 -6.10 -6.16
C ASN A 306 16.42 -5.13 -5.72
N TYR A 307 16.15 -4.29 -4.73
CA TYR A 307 17.10 -3.24 -4.33
C TYR A 307 18.34 -3.78 -3.60
N SER A 308 18.28 -5.03 -3.12
CA SER A 308 19.40 -5.70 -2.47
C SER A 308 20.38 -6.32 -3.48
N THR A 309 19.90 -6.81 -4.62
CA THR A 309 20.73 -7.47 -5.64
C THR A 309 20.96 -6.63 -6.90
N GLY A 310 20.11 -5.62 -7.12
CA GLY A 310 20.02 -4.84 -8.36
C GLY A 310 19.39 -5.60 -9.53
N GLU A 311 18.73 -6.73 -9.25
CA GLU A 311 18.04 -7.54 -10.25
C GLU A 311 16.68 -6.91 -10.60
N THR A 312 16.23 -7.16 -11.82
CA THR A 312 14.95 -6.65 -12.33
C THR A 312 14.16 -7.75 -13.03
N GLN A 313 12.83 -7.64 -13.00
CA GLN A 313 11.94 -8.62 -13.62
C GLN A 313 10.70 -7.95 -14.21
N VAL A 314 10.30 -8.36 -15.40
CA VAL A 314 8.99 -7.99 -15.98
C VAL A 314 8.06 -9.18 -15.93
N TRP A 315 6.88 -8.97 -15.36
CA TRP A 315 5.77 -9.90 -15.31
C TRP A 315 4.76 -9.51 -16.37
N LEU A 316 4.70 -10.31 -17.42
CA LEU A 316 3.70 -10.14 -18.47
C LEU A 316 2.36 -10.71 -18.02
N LEU A 317 1.32 -9.90 -18.09
CA LEU A 317 0.00 -10.18 -17.57
C LEU A 317 -1.02 -10.26 -18.70
N GLN A 318 -2.07 -11.04 -18.49
CA GLN A 318 -3.20 -11.10 -19.39
C GLN A 318 -4.50 -11.13 -18.60
N LYS A 319 -5.46 -10.30 -19.02
CA LYS A 319 -6.81 -10.28 -18.47
C LYS A 319 -7.71 -11.21 -19.25
N ASN A 320 -8.41 -12.08 -18.53
CA ASN A 320 -9.45 -12.92 -19.11
C ASN A 320 -10.67 -12.04 -19.43
N PRO A 321 -11.08 -11.91 -20.71
CA PRO A 321 -12.19 -11.01 -21.07
C PRO A 321 -13.55 -11.48 -20.54
N THR A 322 -13.66 -12.73 -20.09
CA THR A 322 -14.91 -13.31 -19.55
C THR A 322 -14.99 -13.18 -18.03
N THR A 323 -13.91 -13.51 -17.31
CA THR A 323 -13.90 -13.49 -15.83
C THR A 323 -13.38 -12.17 -15.27
N GLY A 324 -12.66 -11.38 -16.07
CA GLY A 324 -11.94 -10.18 -15.60
C GLY A 324 -10.68 -10.48 -14.80
N GLU A 325 -10.40 -11.75 -14.50
CA GLU A 325 -9.20 -12.16 -13.76
C GLU A 325 -7.93 -11.88 -14.57
N VAL A 326 -6.89 -11.44 -13.88
CA VAL A 326 -5.59 -11.17 -14.48
C VAL A 326 -4.63 -12.28 -14.10
N SER A 327 -3.91 -12.84 -15.07
CA SER A 327 -2.95 -13.92 -14.81
C SER A 327 -1.61 -13.62 -15.46
N ARG A 328 -0.53 -14.09 -14.82
CA ARG A 328 0.80 -14.01 -15.41
C ARG A 328 0.93 -15.02 -16.54
N ILE A 329 1.29 -14.55 -17.73
CA ILE A 329 1.48 -15.37 -18.94
C ILE A 329 2.95 -15.54 -19.34
N GLY A 330 3.85 -14.78 -18.74
CA GLY A 330 5.27 -14.86 -19.01
C GLY A 330 6.10 -14.25 -17.89
N SER A 331 7.41 -14.36 -18.01
CA SER A 331 8.34 -13.51 -17.29
C SER A 331 9.61 -13.38 -18.11
N ALA A 332 10.04 -12.14 -18.34
CA ALA A 332 11.40 -11.88 -18.77
C ALA A 332 12.27 -11.85 -17.51
N ILE A 333 13.21 -12.80 -17.39
CA ILE A 333 14.16 -12.87 -16.26
C ILE A 333 15.52 -12.29 -16.67
N ASP A 334 16.09 -11.51 -15.76
CA ASP A 334 17.42 -10.87 -15.74
C ASP A 334 17.73 -9.90 -16.88
N ILE A 335 16.99 -8.78 -16.93
CA ILE A 335 17.26 -7.71 -17.89
C ILE A 335 18.29 -6.70 -17.35
N ILE A 336 19.38 -7.17 -16.73
CA ILE A 336 20.56 -6.42 -16.23
C ILE A 336 20.60 -6.30 -14.71
N ARG A 337 21.69 -6.84 -14.15
CA ARG A 337 22.25 -6.46 -12.85
C ARG A 337 22.86 -5.07 -13.03
N ILE A 338 22.21 -4.02 -12.53
CA ILE A 338 22.83 -2.69 -12.59
C ILE A 338 24.08 -2.75 -11.70
N PRO A 339 25.31 -2.65 -12.24
CA PRO A 339 26.51 -3.03 -11.49
C PRO A 339 26.86 -2.09 -10.33
N GLU A 340 26.20 -0.93 -10.26
CA GLU A 340 26.49 0.14 -9.32
C GLU A 340 25.32 0.34 -8.37
N ALA A 341 25.57 0.25 -7.06
CA ALA A 341 24.56 0.53 -6.04
C ALA A 341 23.99 1.95 -6.18
N GLY A 342 22.68 2.09 -5.98
CA GLY A 342 22.00 3.38 -5.89
C GLY A 342 21.25 3.86 -7.14
N TRP A 343 21.16 3.05 -8.21
CA TRP A 343 20.20 3.29 -9.28
C TRP A 343 18.80 2.89 -8.82
N ARG A 344 17.83 3.79 -9.02
CA ARG A 344 16.41 3.57 -8.77
C ARG A 344 15.61 3.83 -10.04
N ILE A 345 14.49 3.14 -10.17
CA ILE A 345 13.47 3.47 -11.16
C ILE A 345 12.70 4.68 -10.64
N VAL A 346 12.50 5.68 -11.49
CA VAL A 346 11.86 6.96 -11.11
C VAL A 346 10.75 7.38 -12.07
N GLY A 347 10.36 6.48 -12.96
CA GLY A 347 9.27 6.72 -13.91
C GLY A 347 9.41 5.89 -15.17
N ALA A 348 8.40 6.00 -16.01
CA ALA A 348 8.30 5.24 -17.25
C ALA A 348 7.44 5.99 -18.27
N ALA A 349 7.77 5.85 -19.54
CA ALA A 349 7.01 6.42 -20.65
C ALA A 349 7.47 5.83 -21.99
N ASP A 350 6.65 5.87 -23.03
CA ASP A 350 7.01 5.41 -24.38
C ASP A 350 7.73 6.53 -25.17
N PHE A 351 9.02 6.78 -24.88
CA PHE A 351 9.75 7.91 -25.46
C PHE A 351 9.94 7.77 -26.97
N ASN A 352 10.08 6.54 -27.46
CA ASN A 352 10.32 6.27 -28.87
C ASN A 352 9.02 6.10 -29.70
N LYS A 353 7.86 6.06 -29.05
CA LYS A 353 6.52 5.90 -29.62
C LYS A 353 6.30 4.58 -30.35
N ASP A 354 6.94 3.50 -29.89
CA ASP A 354 6.78 2.17 -30.47
C ASP A 354 5.61 1.37 -29.84
N GLY A 355 5.00 1.92 -28.78
CA GLY A 355 3.90 1.32 -28.03
C GLY A 355 4.35 0.40 -26.90
N VAL A 356 5.64 0.33 -26.59
CA VAL A 356 6.21 -0.37 -25.43
C VAL A 356 6.71 0.67 -24.44
N THR A 357 6.42 0.47 -23.17
CA THR A 357 6.85 1.41 -22.12
C THR A 357 8.35 1.35 -21.88
N ASP A 358 9.05 2.48 -21.97
CA ASP A 358 10.47 2.63 -21.62
C ASP A 358 10.65 3.05 -20.16
N ILE A 359 11.86 2.88 -19.61
CA ILE A 359 12.13 3.03 -18.17
C ILE A 359 13.11 4.18 -17.91
N VAL A 360 12.80 5.02 -16.93
CA VAL A 360 13.67 6.10 -16.45
C VAL A 360 14.35 5.70 -15.15
N TRP A 361 15.65 5.91 -15.11
CA TRP A 361 16.54 5.56 -14.01
C TRP A 361 17.23 6.80 -13.48
N ARG A 362 17.36 6.88 -12.15
CA ARG A 362 18.20 7.88 -11.49
C ARG A 362 19.11 7.23 -10.48
N ASN A 363 20.38 7.65 -10.46
CA ASN A 363 21.32 7.32 -9.42
C ASN A 363 21.59 8.56 -8.57
N GLN A 364 20.97 8.62 -7.40
CA GLN A 364 21.09 9.78 -6.51
C GLN A 364 22.54 9.96 -6.00
N ASN A 365 23.28 8.86 -5.79
CA ASN A 365 24.68 8.90 -5.31
C ASN A 365 25.64 9.57 -6.31
N THR A 366 25.39 9.39 -7.60
CA THR A 366 26.22 9.94 -8.69
C THR A 366 25.54 11.08 -9.44
N SER A 367 24.31 11.42 -9.05
CA SER A 367 23.43 12.36 -9.74
C SER A 367 23.19 12.03 -11.22
N LYS A 368 23.42 10.80 -11.68
CA LYS A 368 23.22 10.41 -13.08
C LYS A 368 21.78 10.01 -13.35
N ASN A 369 21.29 10.30 -14.56
CA ASN A 369 20.01 9.82 -15.06
C ASN A 369 20.22 8.96 -16.29
N GLY A 370 19.35 7.99 -16.53
CA GLY A 370 19.37 7.17 -17.73
C GLY A 370 17.98 6.76 -18.17
N VAL A 371 17.82 6.49 -19.46
CA VAL A 371 16.60 5.92 -20.03
C VAL A 371 16.96 4.61 -20.71
N TRP A 372 16.20 3.58 -20.41
CA TRP A 372 16.27 2.28 -21.07
C TRP A 372 15.10 2.16 -22.01
N ILE A 373 15.42 2.13 -23.30
CA ILE A 373 14.44 1.86 -24.34
C ILE A 373 14.13 0.38 -24.31
N MET A 374 12.85 0.07 -24.12
CA MET A 374 12.35 -1.28 -24.06
C MET A 374 11.97 -1.75 -25.46
N GLY A 375 11.58 -3.01 -25.55
CA GLY A 375 11.09 -3.61 -26.77
C GLY A 375 10.47 -4.95 -26.45
N SER A 376 9.55 -5.37 -27.30
CA SER A 376 8.75 -6.58 -27.09
C SER A 376 8.70 -7.44 -28.35
N ASN A 377 8.59 -8.76 -28.15
CA ASN A 377 8.20 -9.71 -29.19
C ASN A 377 6.82 -10.36 -28.92
N GLY A 378 6.01 -9.74 -28.05
CA GLY A 378 4.69 -10.19 -27.60
C GLY A 378 4.74 -11.02 -26.31
N ASN A 379 5.59 -12.05 -26.26
CA ASN A 379 5.69 -12.95 -25.11
C ASN A 379 6.91 -12.67 -24.22
N ASN A 380 7.73 -11.68 -24.57
CA ASN A 380 8.92 -11.29 -23.83
C ASN A 380 9.23 -9.81 -24.05
N SER A 381 9.68 -9.15 -22.99
CA SER A 381 10.20 -7.78 -23.01
C SER A 381 11.71 -7.78 -22.80
N SER A 382 12.39 -6.82 -23.43
CA SER A 382 13.86 -6.70 -23.36
C SER A 382 14.28 -5.26 -23.56
N ILE A 383 15.41 -4.86 -22.98
CA ILE A 383 16.02 -3.56 -23.29
C ILE A 383 16.65 -3.64 -24.68
N THR A 384 16.30 -2.70 -25.55
CA THR A 384 16.83 -2.61 -26.92
C THR A 384 17.96 -1.58 -27.01
N ALA A 385 17.93 -0.55 -26.18
CA ALA A 385 18.96 0.47 -26.05
C ALA A 385 18.95 1.14 -24.67
N GLY A 386 20.07 1.76 -24.29
CA GLY A 386 20.17 2.57 -23.09
C GLY A 386 20.87 3.88 -23.38
N PHE A 387 20.47 4.95 -22.70
CA PHE A 387 21.00 6.29 -22.88
C PHE A 387 21.20 6.95 -21.53
N PHE A 388 22.38 7.51 -21.27
CA PHE A 388 22.51 8.48 -20.19
C PHE A 388 21.94 9.81 -20.63
N ILE A 389 21.34 10.53 -19.68
CA ILE A 389 20.86 11.89 -19.87
C ILE A 389 21.77 12.80 -19.05
N ASP A 390 22.24 13.89 -19.66
CA ASP A 390 23.08 14.86 -18.96
C ASP A 390 22.30 15.39 -17.75
N SER A 391 22.94 15.31 -16.59
CA SER A 391 22.34 15.70 -15.33
C SER A 391 23.15 16.82 -14.72
N ASP A 392 22.56 18.01 -14.75
CA ASP A 392 23.00 19.14 -13.93
C ASP A 392 22.27 19.16 -12.57
N ALA A 393 21.33 18.23 -12.33
CA ALA A 393 20.52 18.16 -11.12
C ALA A 393 21.33 17.49 -9.99
N PRO A 394 21.67 18.22 -8.91
CA PRO A 394 22.36 17.67 -7.76
C PRO A 394 21.60 16.53 -7.07
N SER A 395 22.26 15.82 -6.14
CA SER A 395 21.71 14.64 -5.46
C SER A 395 20.48 14.93 -4.61
N GLU A 396 20.28 16.17 -4.15
CA GLU A 396 19.09 16.59 -3.39
C GLU A 396 17.83 16.76 -4.24
N TRP A 397 17.94 16.61 -5.56
CA TRP A 397 16.80 16.62 -6.48
C TRP A 397 16.37 15.20 -6.87
N PHE A 398 15.08 15.01 -6.97
CA PHE A 398 14.35 13.76 -7.18
C PHE A 398 13.43 13.90 -8.39
N ILE A 399 13.22 12.81 -9.14
CA ILE A 399 12.26 12.82 -10.25
C ILE A 399 10.98 12.21 -9.68
N GLU A 400 10.01 13.06 -9.36
CA GLU A 400 8.74 12.65 -8.76
C GLU A 400 7.76 12.10 -9.81
N SER A 401 7.92 12.47 -11.08
CA SER A 401 7.06 12.00 -12.16
C SER A 401 7.69 12.17 -13.54
N VAL A 402 7.28 11.31 -14.47
CA VAL A 402 7.64 11.34 -15.89
C VAL A 402 6.35 11.30 -16.72
N ALA A 403 5.96 12.41 -17.34
CA ALA A 403 4.70 12.51 -18.05
C ALA A 403 4.72 13.62 -19.11
N ASP A 404 3.80 13.58 -20.07
CA ASP A 404 3.61 14.65 -21.07
C ASP A 404 2.83 15.80 -20.42
N ILE A 405 3.52 16.63 -19.64
CA ILE A 405 2.90 17.62 -18.75
C ILE A 405 2.17 18.71 -19.53
N ASP A 406 2.72 19.10 -20.69
CA ASP A 406 2.19 20.17 -21.52
C ASP A 406 1.40 19.66 -22.75
N ASN A 407 1.24 18.34 -22.88
CA ASN A 407 0.54 17.67 -23.98
C ASN A 407 1.09 18.04 -25.36
N ASN A 408 2.41 18.20 -25.45
CA ASN A 408 3.13 18.40 -26.70
C ASN A 408 3.46 17.07 -27.40
N GLY A 409 3.14 15.93 -26.78
CA GLY A 409 3.44 14.59 -27.27
C GLY A 409 4.83 14.10 -26.88
N LYS A 410 5.50 14.70 -25.89
CA LYS A 410 6.81 14.29 -25.37
C LYS A 410 6.71 14.22 -23.85
N TYR A 411 7.50 13.33 -23.25
CA TYR A 411 7.42 13.10 -21.81
C TYR A 411 8.48 13.89 -21.07
N ASP A 412 8.05 14.73 -20.15
CA ASP A 412 8.85 15.64 -19.34
C ASP A 412 9.15 15.05 -17.96
N PHE A 413 10.15 15.59 -17.27
CA PHE A 413 10.48 15.18 -15.90
C PHE A 413 10.02 16.25 -14.91
N VAL A 414 9.23 15.84 -13.93
CA VAL A 414 8.88 16.66 -12.77
C VAL A 414 9.89 16.40 -11.67
N TRP A 415 10.67 17.41 -11.36
CA TRP A 415 11.73 17.40 -10.37
C TRP A 415 11.29 18.06 -9.08
N ARG A 416 11.72 17.51 -7.95
CA ARG A 416 11.56 18.14 -6.64
C ARG A 416 12.82 18.01 -5.81
N ASN A 417 13.13 19.00 -4.97
CA ASN A 417 14.23 18.87 -4.00
C ASN A 417 13.76 18.72 -2.55
N ASP A 418 14.71 18.41 -1.66
CA ASP A 418 14.50 18.30 -0.21
C ASP A 418 13.88 19.55 0.44
N ASN A 419 14.00 20.72 -0.19
CA ASN A 419 13.41 21.98 0.29
C ASN A 419 12.00 22.24 -0.25
N GLY A 420 11.47 21.32 -1.07
CA GLY A 420 10.17 21.43 -1.72
C GLY A 420 10.13 22.34 -2.95
N ASP A 421 11.29 22.77 -3.47
CA ASP A 421 11.33 23.43 -4.78
C ASP A 421 10.98 22.42 -5.88
N LEU A 422 10.29 22.89 -6.92
CA LEU A 422 9.87 22.08 -8.06
C LEU A 422 10.45 22.64 -9.35
N ALA A 423 10.79 21.75 -10.27
CA ALA A 423 11.18 22.10 -11.63
C ALA A 423 10.59 21.12 -12.64
N ILE A 424 10.32 21.59 -13.85
CA ILE A 424 9.90 20.76 -14.98
C ILE A 424 11.02 20.81 -16.00
N TRP A 425 11.53 19.65 -16.40
CA TRP A 425 12.45 19.53 -17.51
C TRP A 425 11.68 19.03 -18.72
N GLU A 426 11.58 19.89 -19.73
CA GLU A 426 11.03 19.46 -21.01
C GLU A 426 12.05 18.57 -21.73
N MET A 427 11.64 17.35 -22.07
CA MET A 427 12.52 16.39 -22.71
C MET A 427 12.10 16.16 -24.17
N THR A 428 13.07 15.80 -25.00
CA THR A 428 12.82 15.46 -26.40
C THR A 428 13.58 14.20 -26.78
N TYR A 429 12.90 13.32 -27.53
CA TYR A 429 13.48 12.18 -28.22
C TYR A 429 13.49 12.43 -29.74
N ASN A 430 14.67 12.40 -30.36
CA ASN A 430 14.81 12.52 -31.80
C ASN A 430 14.79 11.15 -32.49
N SER A 431 13.65 10.77 -33.04
CA SER A 431 13.45 9.50 -33.74
C SER A 431 14.27 9.33 -35.03
N GLN A 432 14.92 10.37 -35.54
CA GLN A 432 15.82 10.27 -36.69
C GLN A 432 17.22 9.76 -36.33
N ILE A 433 17.56 9.77 -35.04
CA ILE A 433 18.84 9.25 -34.55
C ILE A 433 18.62 7.77 -34.24
N ASN A 434 19.21 6.89 -35.06
CA ASN A 434 19.16 5.46 -34.81
C ASN A 434 19.97 5.12 -33.54
N PRO A 435 19.32 4.53 -32.52
CA PRO A 435 20.03 3.95 -31.38
C PRO A 435 21.06 2.92 -31.88
N PRO A 436 22.25 2.83 -31.27
CA PRO A 436 23.07 1.64 -31.47
C PRO A 436 22.29 0.43 -30.95
N THR A 437 22.08 -0.57 -31.82
CA THR A 437 21.58 -1.89 -31.40
C THR A 437 22.60 -2.50 -30.45
N ALA A 438 22.21 -2.73 -29.20
CA ALA A 438 23.09 -3.30 -28.20
C ALA A 438 23.55 -4.71 -28.60
N THR A 439 24.87 -4.99 -28.58
CA THR A 439 25.40 -6.27 -28.10
C THR A 439 26.93 -6.26 -27.99
N SER A 440 27.42 -6.49 -26.76
CA SER A 440 28.41 -7.54 -26.52
C SER A 440 27.96 -8.32 -25.28
N ASN A 441 27.91 -9.66 -25.36
CA ASN A 441 27.57 -10.55 -24.25
C ASN A 441 26.19 -10.32 -23.57
N GLY A 442 25.20 -9.79 -24.30
CA GLY A 442 23.84 -9.60 -23.77
C GLY A 442 23.67 -8.41 -22.81
N ILE A 443 24.69 -7.55 -22.65
CA ILE A 443 24.60 -6.34 -21.83
C ILE A 443 24.35 -5.14 -22.75
N VAL A 444 23.29 -4.39 -22.47
CA VAL A 444 23.04 -3.07 -23.07
C VAL A 444 23.94 -2.05 -22.39
N GLN A 445 24.94 -1.52 -23.11
CA GLN A 445 25.72 -0.39 -22.63
C GLN A 445 24.99 0.91 -22.96
N ALA A 446 24.77 1.75 -21.96
CA ALA A 446 24.15 3.04 -22.16
C ALA A 446 25.08 3.97 -22.95
N VAL A 447 24.53 4.61 -23.99
CA VAL A 447 25.20 5.65 -24.77
C VAL A 447 25.42 6.86 -23.87
N ALA A 448 26.62 7.46 -23.94
CA ALA A 448 26.95 8.65 -23.15
C ALA A 448 26.02 9.83 -23.51
N ALA A 449 25.72 10.67 -22.52
CA ALA A 449 24.81 11.81 -22.67
C ALA A 449 25.21 12.79 -23.79
N ASN A 450 26.50 13.07 -23.92
CA ASN A 450 27.06 13.98 -24.92
C ASN A 450 27.38 13.32 -26.27
N ALA A 451 27.03 12.06 -26.48
CA ALA A 451 27.35 11.35 -27.70
C ALA A 451 26.46 11.83 -28.87
N PRO A 452 27.00 11.99 -30.10
CA PRO A 452 26.21 12.45 -31.25
C PRO A 452 25.05 11.53 -31.65
N ASN A 453 25.07 10.28 -31.20
CA ASN A 453 24.05 9.27 -31.43
C ASN A 453 23.11 9.07 -30.22
N ASN A 454 23.10 10.00 -29.26
CA ASN A 454 22.11 10.05 -28.22
C ASN A 454 20.87 10.83 -28.72
N PRO A 455 19.67 10.22 -28.80
CA PRO A 455 18.45 10.87 -29.27
C PRO A 455 17.82 11.78 -28.22
N PHE A 456 18.26 11.71 -26.96
CA PHE A 456 17.68 12.47 -25.86
C PHE A 456 18.34 13.84 -25.70
N SER A 457 17.51 14.85 -25.47
CA SER A 457 17.96 16.19 -25.10
C SER A 457 16.93 16.88 -24.22
N ARG A 458 17.39 17.80 -23.37
CA ARG A 458 16.54 18.71 -22.59
C ARG A 458 16.30 19.98 -23.40
N SER A 459 15.05 20.25 -23.78
CA SER A 459 14.68 21.44 -24.57
C SER A 459 14.54 22.69 -23.71
N ALA A 460 14.07 22.53 -22.47
CA ALA A 460 13.96 23.61 -21.49
C ALA A 460 13.99 23.10 -20.05
N ALA A 461 14.19 24.01 -19.09
CA ALA A 461 14.04 23.74 -17.67
C ALA A 461 13.34 24.92 -16.99
N TYR A 462 12.19 24.67 -16.38
CA TYR A 462 11.38 25.68 -15.71
C TYR A 462 11.36 25.41 -14.21
N PHE A 463 11.81 26.37 -13.41
CA PHE A 463 11.55 26.32 -11.97
C PHE A 463 10.13 26.77 -11.72
N LEU A 464 9.32 25.88 -11.15
CA LEU A 464 8.04 26.25 -10.59
C LEU A 464 8.38 27.09 -9.35
N ARG A 465 8.27 28.43 -9.46
CA ARG A 465 8.77 29.41 -8.46
C ARG A 465 7.97 29.41 -7.14
N ILE A 466 7.45 28.26 -6.74
CA ILE A 466 6.59 28.05 -5.60
C ILE A 466 7.07 26.78 -4.91
N ARG A 467 7.44 26.93 -3.65
CA ARG A 467 7.83 25.81 -2.80
C ARG A 467 6.60 25.12 -2.27
N GLU A 468 6.57 23.80 -2.42
CA GLU A 468 5.64 22.95 -1.71
C GLU A 468 6.17 22.64 -0.31
N SER A 469 5.28 22.36 0.65
CA SER A 469 5.72 21.90 1.97
C SER A 469 6.50 20.60 1.83
N VAL A 470 7.64 20.48 2.51
CA VAL A 470 8.46 19.25 2.55
C VAL A 470 7.69 18.05 3.11
N ASP A 471 6.63 18.31 3.86
CA ASP A 471 5.73 17.31 4.43
C ASP A 471 4.61 16.88 3.48
N SER A 472 4.56 17.44 2.27
CA SER A 472 3.60 17.03 1.24
C SER A 472 4.21 15.99 0.31
N VAL A 473 3.40 15.05 -0.13
CA VAL A 473 3.69 14.00 -1.11
C VAL A 473 2.91 14.29 -2.37
N LEU A 474 3.56 14.12 -3.53
CA LEU A 474 2.87 14.17 -4.82
C LEU A 474 2.12 12.86 -4.97
N GLY A 475 0.79 12.94 -4.89
CA GLY A 475 -0.08 11.77 -4.90
C GLY A 475 -0.64 11.43 -6.27
N ALA A 476 -0.66 12.39 -7.20
CA ALA A 476 -0.98 12.14 -8.61
C ALA A 476 -0.58 13.29 -9.53
N VAL A 477 -0.32 12.94 -10.79
CA VAL A 477 -0.15 13.86 -11.91
C VAL A 477 -1.17 13.49 -12.98
N ALA A 478 -2.17 14.34 -13.19
CA ALA A 478 -3.25 14.06 -14.13
C ALA A 478 -4.00 15.34 -14.54
N ASP A 479 -4.68 15.34 -15.68
CA ASP A 479 -5.45 16.51 -16.16
C ASP A 479 -6.79 16.65 -15.41
N PHE A 480 -6.76 17.22 -14.20
CA PHE A 480 -7.95 17.41 -13.36
C PHE A 480 -8.88 18.52 -13.87
N THR A 481 -8.47 19.28 -14.88
CA THR A 481 -9.28 20.37 -15.47
C THR A 481 -9.84 20.05 -16.86
N GLY A 482 -9.26 19.08 -17.56
CA GLY A 482 -9.57 18.77 -18.95
C GLY A 482 -9.03 19.82 -19.93
N ASP A 483 -8.05 20.64 -19.53
CA ASP A 483 -7.45 21.66 -20.40
C ASP A 483 -6.28 21.12 -21.24
N GLY A 484 -5.92 19.85 -21.02
CA GLY A 484 -4.84 19.15 -21.67
C GLY A 484 -3.48 19.36 -21.00
N ILE A 485 -3.36 20.13 -19.92
CA ILE A 485 -2.13 20.26 -19.14
C ILE A 485 -2.29 19.40 -17.89
N LEU A 486 -1.27 18.61 -17.56
CA LEU A 486 -1.34 17.76 -16.37
C LEU A 486 -1.19 18.61 -15.10
N ASP A 487 -2.06 18.35 -14.14
CA ASP A 487 -2.14 19.02 -12.84
C ASP A 487 -1.57 18.11 -11.73
N PHE A 488 -1.24 18.70 -10.58
CA PHE A 488 -0.64 17.95 -9.46
C PHE A 488 -1.60 17.83 -8.27
N ALA A 489 -1.92 16.61 -7.86
CA ALA A 489 -2.60 16.34 -6.61
C ALA A 489 -1.58 16.07 -5.49
N TRP A 490 -1.65 16.85 -4.43
CA TRP A 490 -0.78 16.76 -3.27
C TRP A 490 -1.56 16.32 -2.04
N HIS A 491 -0.91 15.53 -1.20
CA HIS A 491 -1.37 15.21 0.15
C HIS A 491 -0.29 15.63 1.15
N ASN A 492 -0.68 16.16 2.31
CA ASN A 492 0.26 16.51 3.38
C ASN A 492 0.09 15.57 4.57
N ASP A 493 1.05 14.68 4.78
CA ASP A 493 0.91 13.57 5.74
C ASP A 493 0.79 14.05 7.19
N LYS A 494 1.42 15.19 7.50
CA LYS A 494 1.37 15.77 8.85
C LYS A 494 0.05 16.47 9.15
N THR A 495 -0.62 17.05 8.16
CA THR A 495 -1.82 17.86 8.37
C THR A 495 -3.11 17.22 7.85
N GLY A 496 -2.99 16.19 7.00
CA GLY A 496 -4.10 15.57 6.28
C GLY A 496 -4.73 16.45 5.21
N VAL A 497 -4.04 17.53 4.80
CA VAL A 497 -4.54 18.45 3.79
C VAL A 497 -4.29 17.87 2.41
N ALA A 498 -5.35 17.75 1.62
CA ALA A 498 -5.29 17.42 0.20
C ALA A 498 -5.45 18.70 -0.64
N LYS A 499 -4.72 18.82 -1.75
CA LYS A 499 -4.86 19.95 -2.67
C LYS A 499 -4.56 19.56 -4.10
N ILE A 500 -5.15 20.29 -5.04
CA ILE A 500 -4.77 20.23 -6.46
C ILE A 500 -4.15 21.56 -6.86
N TRP A 501 -2.97 21.46 -7.47
CA TRP A 501 -2.31 22.53 -8.18
C TRP A 501 -2.65 22.40 -9.64
N THR A 502 -3.51 23.30 -10.13
CA THR A 502 -3.75 23.36 -11.56
C THR A 502 -2.59 24.09 -12.22
N LEU A 503 -2.10 23.56 -13.33
CA LEU A 503 -1.05 24.16 -14.12
C LEU A 503 -1.64 24.93 -15.30
N ALA A 504 -0.83 25.74 -15.96
CA ALA A 504 -1.14 26.36 -17.23
C ALA A 504 0.15 26.81 -17.93
N THR A 505 0.10 26.91 -19.24
CA THR A 505 1.15 27.58 -20.01
C THR A 505 1.05 29.09 -19.81
N ALA A 506 2.07 29.68 -19.21
CA ALA A 506 2.20 31.12 -19.08
C ALA A 506 2.45 31.78 -20.43
N THR A 507 2.29 33.11 -20.50
CA THR A 507 2.44 33.88 -21.76
C THR A 507 3.84 33.78 -22.39
N ASN A 508 4.86 33.40 -21.62
CA ASN A 508 6.23 33.16 -22.07
C ASN A 508 6.46 31.71 -22.53
N GLY A 509 5.43 30.86 -22.55
CA GLY A 509 5.50 29.45 -22.92
C GLY A 509 5.86 28.51 -21.77
N GLU A 510 6.19 29.02 -20.59
CA GLU A 510 6.59 28.17 -19.45
C GLU A 510 5.36 27.57 -18.76
N ILE A 511 5.43 26.30 -18.37
CA ILE A 511 4.41 25.71 -17.49
C ILE A 511 4.56 26.30 -16.08
N SER A 512 3.45 26.79 -15.54
CA SER A 512 3.41 27.39 -14.20
C SER A 512 2.12 27.05 -13.47
N ARG A 513 2.13 27.11 -12.13
CA ARG A 513 0.93 26.91 -11.33
C ARG A 513 -0.06 28.06 -11.55
N SER A 514 -1.22 27.74 -12.12
CA SER A 514 -2.29 28.69 -12.37
C SER A 514 -3.17 28.90 -11.13
N ARG A 515 -3.45 27.84 -10.37
CA ARG A 515 -4.26 27.89 -9.14
C ARG A 515 -3.85 26.81 -8.15
N GLU A 516 -4.11 27.07 -6.87
CA GLU A 516 -4.09 26.06 -5.82
C GLU A 516 -5.50 25.94 -5.25
N THR A 517 -6.01 24.72 -5.16
CA THR A 517 -7.30 24.45 -4.53
C THR A 517 -7.12 23.45 -3.41
N VAL A 518 -7.32 23.91 -2.17
CA VAL A 518 -7.39 23.02 -1.01
C VAL A 518 -8.72 22.28 -1.06
N LEU A 519 -8.64 20.97 -0.99
CA LEU A 519 -9.78 20.10 -1.11
C LEU A 519 -10.31 19.74 0.30
N SER A 520 -11.63 19.72 0.49
CA SER A 520 -12.28 19.43 1.78
C SER A 520 -13.36 18.35 1.67
N PRO A 521 -13.56 17.49 2.70
CA PRO A 521 -12.89 17.52 4.00
C PRO A 521 -11.41 17.10 3.99
N ASN A 522 -10.61 17.75 4.84
CA ASN A 522 -9.26 17.27 5.16
C ASN A 522 -9.36 15.98 5.97
N THR A 523 -8.44 15.05 5.75
CA THR A 523 -8.42 13.76 6.45
C THR A 523 -7.95 13.92 7.91
N GLY A 524 -7.37 15.08 8.25
CA GLY A 524 -6.82 15.38 9.57
C GLY A 524 -5.36 14.95 9.72
N ALA A 525 -4.64 15.56 10.66
CA ALA A 525 -3.23 15.29 10.88
C ALA A 525 -2.96 13.81 11.17
N ASN A 526 -1.99 13.21 10.48
CA ASN A 526 -1.56 11.81 10.66
C ASN A 526 -2.70 10.79 10.52
N SER A 527 -3.69 11.06 9.66
CA SER A 527 -4.87 10.23 9.47
C SER A 527 -4.60 8.86 8.82
N GLY A 528 -3.41 8.68 8.24
CA GLY A 528 -3.03 7.48 7.49
C GLY A 528 -3.53 7.46 6.05
N TRP A 529 -4.37 8.42 5.65
CA TRP A 529 -4.85 8.54 4.28
C TRP A 529 -3.77 9.07 3.35
N GLU A 530 -3.58 8.41 2.23
CA GLU A 530 -2.71 8.85 1.15
C GLU A 530 -3.46 8.68 -0.19
N ILE A 531 -3.15 9.53 -1.16
CA ILE A 531 -3.66 9.38 -2.52
C ILE A 531 -2.90 8.22 -3.14
N ALA A 532 -3.62 7.16 -3.50
CA ALA A 532 -3.03 5.96 -4.09
C ALA A 532 -2.94 6.03 -5.62
N GLY A 533 -3.73 6.91 -6.24
CA GLY A 533 -3.65 7.15 -7.68
C GLY A 533 -4.92 7.80 -8.24
N VAL A 534 -5.04 7.72 -9.56
CA VAL A 534 -6.16 8.29 -10.32
C VAL A 534 -6.97 7.21 -11.01
N GLY A 535 -8.28 7.41 -11.10
CA GLY A 535 -9.18 6.51 -11.81
C GLY A 535 -10.34 7.26 -12.45
N LYS A 536 -11.09 6.59 -13.32
CA LYS A 536 -12.38 7.04 -13.84
C LYS A 536 -13.50 6.47 -12.99
N LEU A 537 -14.04 7.28 -12.09
CA LEU A 537 -15.11 6.89 -11.16
C LEU A 537 -16.48 7.39 -11.62
N ASN A 538 -16.50 8.38 -12.50
CA ASN A 538 -17.72 8.89 -13.12
C ASN A 538 -17.53 9.09 -14.65
N GLN A 539 -18.60 9.48 -15.35
CA GLN A 539 -18.61 9.64 -16.81
C GLN A 539 -18.04 10.99 -17.30
N ASP A 540 -17.40 11.76 -16.43
CA ASP A 540 -16.78 13.01 -16.87
C ASP A 540 -15.43 12.78 -17.55
N THR A 541 -14.92 13.84 -18.17
CA THR A 541 -13.68 13.79 -18.96
C THR A 541 -12.44 13.89 -18.10
N THR A 542 -12.56 14.23 -16.81
CA THR A 542 -11.47 14.42 -15.87
C THR A 542 -11.24 13.16 -15.01
N PRO A 543 -10.03 12.94 -14.49
CA PRO A 543 -9.75 11.84 -13.58
C PRO A 543 -10.23 12.16 -12.16
N ASP A 544 -10.54 11.10 -11.43
CA ASP A 544 -10.93 11.11 -10.03
C ASP A 544 -9.81 10.50 -9.16
N LEU A 545 -9.93 10.61 -7.84
CA LEU A 545 -8.90 10.13 -6.91
C LEU A 545 -9.31 8.83 -6.22
N VAL A 546 -8.34 7.91 -6.11
CA VAL A 546 -8.41 6.74 -5.24
C VAL A 546 -7.46 6.95 -4.06
N TRP A 547 -7.94 6.61 -2.87
CA TRP A 547 -7.29 6.83 -1.59
C TRP A 547 -7.14 5.53 -0.85
N ARG A 548 -6.02 5.39 -0.13
CA ARG A 548 -5.77 4.29 0.79
C ARG A 548 -5.42 4.84 2.17
N ASN A 549 -5.99 4.25 3.21
CA ASN A 549 -5.58 4.49 4.57
C ASN A 549 -4.60 3.40 5.03
N TYR A 550 -3.34 3.74 5.18
CA TYR A 550 -2.28 2.81 5.59
C TYR A 550 -2.23 2.54 7.11
N LEU A 551 -3.13 3.15 7.89
CA LEU A 551 -3.32 2.85 9.32
C LEU A 551 -4.53 1.94 9.54
N THR A 552 -5.62 2.14 8.79
CA THR A 552 -6.88 1.41 8.98
C THR A 552 -7.09 0.31 7.93
N GLY A 553 -6.40 0.38 6.80
CA GLY A 553 -6.59 -0.49 5.64
C GLY A 553 -7.77 -0.12 4.75
N GLU A 554 -8.49 0.95 5.07
CA GLU A 554 -9.64 1.42 4.29
C GLU A 554 -9.20 1.95 2.92
N ASN A 555 -10.05 1.76 1.91
CA ASN A 555 -9.86 2.34 0.59
C ASN A 555 -11.10 3.15 0.22
N ALA A 556 -10.88 4.30 -0.39
CA ALA A 556 -11.93 5.23 -0.75
C ALA A 556 -11.72 5.80 -2.15
N ALA A 557 -12.81 6.26 -2.74
CA ALA A 557 -12.87 6.81 -4.08
C ALA A 557 -13.56 8.17 -3.99
N TRP A 558 -12.97 9.19 -4.60
CA TRP A 558 -13.48 10.55 -4.56
C TRP A 558 -13.53 11.14 -5.94
N THR A 559 -14.74 11.52 -6.33
CA THR A 559 -14.92 12.23 -7.60
C THR A 559 -14.35 13.63 -7.53
N ILE A 560 -13.82 14.10 -8.64
CA ILE A 560 -13.24 15.43 -8.78
C ILE A 560 -14.13 16.24 -9.73
N ASN A 561 -14.73 17.30 -9.20
CA ASN A 561 -15.56 18.19 -9.99
C ASN A 561 -14.70 19.32 -10.56
N HIS A 562 -14.80 19.55 -11.86
CA HIS A 562 -14.21 20.71 -12.51
C HIS A 562 -15.28 21.71 -12.98
N SER A 563 -15.01 23.01 -12.78
CA SER A 563 -15.77 24.08 -13.44
C SER A 563 -14.86 25.24 -13.81
N ALA A 564 -15.13 25.89 -14.94
CA ALA A 564 -14.38 27.07 -15.39
C ALA A 564 -14.42 28.24 -14.39
N GLN A 565 -15.41 28.30 -13.49
CA GLN A 565 -15.59 29.38 -12.52
C GLN A 565 -14.91 29.10 -11.18
N ASN A 566 -14.99 27.86 -10.69
CA ASN A 566 -14.50 27.47 -9.36
C ASN A 566 -13.28 26.55 -9.41
N GLY A 567 -12.72 26.29 -10.59
CA GLY A 567 -11.65 25.32 -10.83
C GLY A 567 -12.05 23.92 -10.36
N VAL A 568 -11.11 23.23 -9.73
CA VAL A 568 -11.27 21.85 -9.25
C VAL A 568 -11.78 21.82 -7.80
N THR A 569 -12.71 20.92 -7.47
CA THR A 569 -13.23 20.70 -6.11
C THR A 569 -13.51 19.23 -5.86
N PHE A 570 -13.55 18.80 -4.59
CA PHE A 570 -14.03 17.47 -4.26
C PHE A 570 -15.54 17.34 -4.55
N GLY A 571 -15.91 16.26 -5.21
CA GLY A 571 -17.27 15.79 -5.35
C GLY A 571 -17.65 14.81 -4.26
N THR A 572 -18.32 13.74 -4.67
CA THR A 572 -18.77 12.68 -3.78
C THR A 572 -17.61 11.74 -3.46
N GLY A 573 -17.36 11.53 -2.17
CA GLY A 573 -16.42 10.52 -1.65
C GLY A 573 -17.15 9.31 -1.09
N VAL A 574 -16.71 8.10 -1.43
CA VAL A 574 -17.26 6.83 -0.93
C VAL A 574 -16.17 5.85 -0.56
N PHE A 575 -16.42 5.03 0.45
CA PHE A 575 -15.60 3.86 0.72
C PHE A 575 -15.88 2.76 -0.30
N PHE A 576 -14.87 1.95 -0.58
CA PHE A 576 -15.07 0.72 -1.35
C PHE A 576 -16.00 -0.20 -0.56
N SER A 577 -17.01 -0.77 -1.23
CA SER A 577 -17.95 -1.69 -0.59
C SER A 577 -17.37 -3.10 -0.46
N GLY A 578 -18.01 -3.96 0.35
CA GLY A 578 -17.66 -5.38 0.47
C GLY A 578 -16.29 -5.62 1.12
N VAL A 579 -15.44 -6.42 0.48
CA VAL A 579 -14.05 -6.71 0.92
C VAL A 579 -13.06 -5.59 0.58
N GLY A 580 -13.55 -4.40 0.23
CA GLY A 580 -12.74 -3.26 -0.19
C GLY A 580 -11.79 -2.70 0.87
N ARG A 581 -11.84 -3.16 2.12
CA ARG A 581 -10.88 -2.82 3.17
C ARG A 581 -9.79 -3.89 3.29
N VAL A 582 -8.53 -3.50 3.09
CA VAL A 582 -7.34 -4.36 3.22
C VAL A 582 -6.64 -4.09 4.53
N ILE A 583 -7.02 -4.83 5.58
CA ILE A 583 -6.59 -4.65 6.97
C ILE A 583 -5.13 -5.02 7.24
N ASP A 584 -4.53 -5.90 6.44
CA ASP A 584 -3.08 -6.12 6.48
C ASP A 584 -2.40 -4.94 5.78
N ILE A 585 -1.90 -4.01 6.59
CA ILE A 585 -1.27 -2.76 6.15
C ILE A 585 0.07 -2.97 5.44
N ASN A 586 0.61 -4.20 5.42
CA ASN A 586 1.77 -4.52 4.58
C ASN A 586 1.40 -4.65 3.10
N TRP A 587 0.10 -4.75 2.79
CA TRP A 587 -0.38 -4.53 1.44
C TRP A 587 -0.34 -3.05 1.11
N GLU A 588 0.44 -2.72 0.10
CA GLU A 588 0.49 -1.40 -0.50
C GLU A 588 -0.29 -1.43 -1.82
N LEU A 589 -1.03 -0.35 -2.09
CA LEU A 589 -1.70 -0.12 -3.36
C LEU A 589 -0.71 0.62 -4.25
N GLU A 590 -0.12 -0.09 -5.20
CA GLU A 590 1.03 0.36 -5.99
C GLU A 590 0.63 1.10 -7.26
N ALA A 591 -0.51 0.72 -7.83
CA ALA A 591 -1.03 1.38 -9.01
C ALA A 591 -2.54 1.34 -9.05
N VAL A 592 -3.10 2.42 -9.60
CA VAL A 592 -4.50 2.55 -10.00
C VAL A 592 -4.48 2.97 -11.47
N GLU A 593 -5.09 2.15 -12.32
CA GLU A 593 -5.17 2.40 -13.75
C GLU A 593 -6.62 2.62 -14.18
N ALA A 594 -6.85 3.74 -14.86
CA ALA A 594 -8.12 4.04 -15.50
C ALA A 594 -8.40 3.04 -16.64
N PRO A 595 -9.68 2.81 -17.00
CA PRO A 595 -10.03 1.97 -18.13
C PRO A 595 -9.37 2.52 -19.40
N LYS A 596 -8.49 1.72 -19.98
CA LYS A 596 -7.91 2.01 -21.29
C LYS A 596 -9.02 1.93 -22.33
N THR A 597 -9.22 2.98 -23.12
CA THR A 597 -10.15 2.90 -24.25
C THR A 597 -9.66 1.84 -25.22
N PRO A 598 -10.56 0.99 -25.76
CA PRO A 598 -10.18 0.08 -26.83
C PRO A 598 -9.66 0.92 -27.99
N THR A 599 -8.39 0.75 -28.35
CA THR A 599 -7.86 1.28 -29.60
C THR A 599 -8.75 0.74 -30.72
N ALA A 600 -9.38 1.65 -31.47
CA ALA A 600 -10.16 1.26 -32.63
C ALA A 600 -9.25 0.48 -33.59
N ALA A 601 -9.61 -0.78 -33.82
CA ALA A 601 -8.87 -1.73 -34.66
C ALA A 601 -8.76 -1.29 -36.12
#